data_AF-A0A389M1N3-F1
#
_entry.id   AF-A0A389M1N3-F1
#
_cell.length_a   1.000
_cell.length_b   1.000
_cell.length_c   1.000
_cell.angle_alpha   90.00
_cell.angle_beta   90.00
_cell.angle_gamma   90.00
#
_symmetry.space_group_name_H-M   'P 1'
#
loop_
_entity.id
_entity.type
_entity.pdbx_description
1 polymer ?
#
loop_
_entity_poly.entity_id
_entity_poly.type
_entity_poly.pdbx_seq_one_letter_code
_entity_poly.pdbx_strand_id
1 'polypeptide(L)'
;MKFKIYKKIDLYVFITTLMSSFFALLLLTIIESFFTFLTELQALGNSDYSISKMLLYLLYDSPNRIHRIIPMGLLLGVLIGLGQLSAANEISVMRAAGLSKLRITFGAIMATILVSIVALNLGEFVVPPTKKIAETIQSNAKEIRQGKGFWAISNKQIIHVSATQGVNLSGISFYNVQDNKIKSILNAPDAYLNHKDWLIKSSTLKTITPEAIILTQQEEQSLPTVIDQRALSALSSDPENMAMKELWRFIKYLENNGLDASQYRLAFWVKTFAPFTNLSMLVIALPFVFGNSRQKGLGTKLLLGILIGLGIYLGSQMLAHFILLYNYLPIFGAIIPIIISLGLGLLFFKLAS
;
A
#
# COMPACT_ATOMS: atom_id res chain seq x y z
N MET A 1 -29.62 -29.75 18.62
CA MET A 1 -28.28 -30.23 19.03
C MET A 1 -27.20 -30.00 17.97
N LYS A 2 -27.39 -30.43 16.71
CA LYS A 2 -26.42 -30.21 15.60
C LYS A 2 -25.97 -28.75 15.39
N PHE A 3 -26.89 -27.78 15.47
CA PHE A 3 -26.56 -26.35 15.30
C PHE A 3 -25.56 -25.82 16.35
N LYS A 4 -25.67 -26.23 17.62
CA LYS A 4 -24.74 -25.84 18.69
C LYS A 4 -23.34 -26.43 18.50
N ILE A 5 -23.25 -27.67 18.00
CA ILE A 5 -21.98 -28.36 17.71
C ILE A 5 -21.26 -27.65 16.57
N TYR A 6 -21.98 -27.35 15.49
CA TYR A 6 -21.38 -26.61 14.38
C TYR A 6 -20.85 -25.24 14.79
N LYS A 7 -21.58 -24.49 15.62
CA LYS A 7 -21.12 -23.20 16.14
C LYS A 7 -19.83 -23.30 16.96
N LYS A 8 -19.66 -24.38 17.74
CA LYS A 8 -18.43 -24.62 18.51
C LYS A 8 -17.23 -24.95 17.63
N ILE A 9 -17.42 -25.79 16.60
CA ILE A 9 -16.35 -26.12 15.65
C ILE A 9 -15.96 -24.90 14.83
N ASP A 10 -16.94 -24.15 14.33
CA ASP A 10 -16.72 -22.91 13.58
C ASP A 10 -15.93 -21.90 14.43
N LEU A 11 -16.32 -21.71 15.70
CA LEU A 11 -15.62 -20.82 16.64
C LEU A 11 -14.21 -21.30 16.96
N TYR A 12 -14.04 -22.61 17.17
CA TYR A 12 -12.73 -23.19 17.47
C TYR A 12 -11.76 -23.00 16.28
N VAL A 13 -12.18 -23.36 15.07
CA VAL A 13 -11.38 -23.14 13.86
C VAL A 13 -11.12 -21.65 13.62
N PHE A 14 -12.11 -20.80 13.86
CA PHE A 14 -11.98 -19.34 13.77
C PHE A 14 -10.90 -18.81 14.71
N ILE A 15 -10.97 -19.13 16.01
CA ILE A 15 -10.01 -18.66 17.01
C ILE A 15 -8.61 -19.20 16.68
N THR A 16 -8.48 -20.49 16.36
CA THR A 16 -7.20 -21.10 15.99
C THR A 16 -6.59 -20.40 14.77
N THR A 17 -7.38 -20.13 13.73
CA THR A 17 -6.93 -19.44 12.52
C THR A 17 -6.52 -17.99 12.83
N LEU A 18 -7.31 -17.30 13.64
CA LEU A 18 -7.07 -15.90 13.97
C LEU A 18 -5.81 -15.72 14.84
N MET A 19 -5.63 -16.56 15.87
CA MET A 19 -4.45 -16.54 16.73
C MET A 19 -3.19 -16.95 15.97
N SER A 20 -3.24 -18.03 15.18
CA SER A 20 -2.09 -18.45 14.37
C SER A 20 -1.70 -17.40 13.32
N SER A 21 -2.67 -16.75 12.68
CA SER A 21 -2.40 -15.63 11.76
C SER A 21 -1.82 -14.42 12.49
N PHE A 22 -2.31 -14.09 13.68
CA PHE A 22 -1.74 -13.02 14.51
C PHE A 22 -0.27 -13.29 14.87
N PHE A 23 0.07 -14.50 15.35
CA PHE A 23 1.45 -14.85 15.67
C PHE A 23 2.35 -14.93 14.43
N ALA A 24 1.83 -15.44 13.31
CA ALA A 24 2.56 -15.45 12.05
C ALA A 24 2.86 -14.02 11.57
N LEU A 25 1.89 -13.11 11.63
CA LEU A 25 2.08 -11.69 11.30
C LEU A 25 3.08 -11.01 12.25
N LEU A 26 2.98 -11.28 13.55
CA LEU A 26 3.91 -10.75 14.55
C LEU A 26 5.34 -11.21 14.24
N LEU A 27 5.55 -12.49 13.94
CA LEU A 27 6.85 -13.04 13.56
C LEU A 27 7.40 -12.36 12.29
N LEU A 28 6.59 -12.29 11.23
CA LEU A 28 6.99 -11.65 9.98
C LEU A 28 7.32 -10.15 10.19
N THR A 29 6.53 -9.46 11.01
CA THR A 29 6.75 -8.03 11.34
C THR A 29 8.06 -7.83 12.07
N ILE A 30 8.40 -8.70 13.03
CA ILE A 30 9.69 -8.64 13.75
C ILE A 30 10.85 -8.83 12.77
N ILE A 31 10.76 -9.84 11.89
CA ILE A 31 11.80 -10.13 10.89
C ILE A 31 11.97 -8.93 9.94
N GLU A 32 10.88 -8.38 9.41
CA GLU A 32 10.95 -7.23 8.51
C GLU A 32 11.47 -5.97 9.21
N SER A 33 11.05 -5.75 10.46
CA SER A 33 11.52 -4.61 11.27
C SER A 33 13.01 -4.71 11.55
N PHE A 34 13.54 -5.91 11.77
CA PHE A 34 14.97 -6.15 11.93
C PHE A 34 15.75 -5.78 10.66
N PHE A 35 15.31 -6.22 9.48
CA PHE A 35 15.97 -5.84 8.23
C PHE A 35 15.93 -4.32 7.99
N THR A 36 14.81 -3.69 8.29
CA THR A 36 14.65 -2.24 8.16
C THR A 36 15.56 -1.49 9.12
N PHE A 37 15.65 -1.96 10.36
CA PHE A 37 16.57 -1.43 11.35
C PHE A 37 18.02 -1.52 10.85
N LEU A 38 18.44 -2.64 10.26
CA LEU A 38 19.78 -2.77 9.66
C LEU A 38 20.00 -1.77 8.51
N THR A 39 19.00 -1.57 7.64
CA THR A 39 19.09 -0.59 6.54
C THR A 39 19.19 0.84 7.07
N GLU A 40 18.39 1.21 8.07
CA GLU A 40 18.42 2.56 8.64
C GLU A 40 19.65 2.81 9.53
N LEU A 41 20.21 1.75 10.14
CA LEU A 41 21.49 1.84 10.85
C LEU A 41 22.64 2.30 9.95
N GLN A 42 22.63 1.92 8.67
CA GLN A 42 23.64 2.39 7.72
C GLN A 42 23.50 3.90 7.41
N ALA A 43 22.34 4.49 7.67
CA ALA A 43 22.10 5.91 7.51
C ALA A 43 22.46 6.73 8.76
N LEU A 44 22.74 6.08 9.90
CA LEU A 44 23.29 6.76 11.08
C LEU A 44 24.73 7.17 10.80
N GLY A 45 25.00 8.48 10.82
CA GLY A 45 26.36 9.03 10.69
C GLY A 45 26.47 10.29 9.84
N ASN A 46 25.48 10.59 8.99
CA ASN A 46 25.58 11.70 8.03
C ASN A 46 24.82 12.98 8.45
N SER A 47 24.14 12.99 9.60
CA SER A 47 23.21 14.09 9.97
C SER A 47 22.68 13.99 11.42
N ASP A 48 21.77 14.90 11.80
CA ASP A 48 20.97 14.93 13.04
C ASP A 48 19.99 13.74 13.19
N TYR A 49 20.25 12.62 12.50
CA TYR A 49 19.49 11.37 12.56
C TYR A 49 19.99 10.49 13.70
N SER A 50 19.52 10.77 14.92
CA SER A 50 19.82 9.98 16.11
C SER A 50 19.07 8.65 16.14
N ILE A 51 19.56 7.70 16.94
CA ILE A 51 18.94 6.38 17.12
C ILE A 51 17.48 6.46 17.61
N SER A 52 17.16 7.50 18.40
CA SER A 52 15.79 7.79 18.86
C SER A 52 14.85 8.16 17.72
N LYS A 53 15.29 9.00 16.78
CA LYS A 53 14.51 9.36 15.57
C LYS A 53 14.32 8.15 14.66
N MET A 54 15.34 7.29 14.54
CA MET A 54 15.22 6.03 13.80
C MET A 54 14.20 5.08 14.44
N LEU A 55 14.23 4.89 15.75
CA LEU A 55 13.24 4.05 16.45
C LEU A 55 11.82 4.61 16.29
N LEU A 56 11.67 5.94 16.35
CA LEU A 56 10.39 6.60 16.12
C LEU A 56 9.90 6.39 14.68
N TYR A 57 10.80 6.50 13.69
CA TYR A 57 10.52 6.18 12.29
C TYR A 57 10.04 4.74 12.13
N LEU A 58 10.76 3.76 12.69
CA LEU A 58 10.39 2.34 12.63
C LEU A 58 9.01 2.09 13.25
N LEU A 59 8.70 2.77 14.36
CA LEU A 59 7.39 2.66 15.02
C LEU A 59 6.26 3.19 14.12
N TYR A 60 6.42 4.37 13.53
CA TYR A 60 5.40 4.98 12.67
C TYR A 60 5.26 4.30 11.30
N ASP A 61 6.31 3.66 10.80
CA ASP A 61 6.29 2.89 9.55
C ASP A 61 5.75 1.47 9.75
N SER A 62 5.72 0.96 10.99
CA SER A 62 5.25 -0.40 11.31
C SER A 62 3.82 -0.73 10.85
N PRO A 63 2.81 0.17 10.91
CA PRO A 63 1.47 -0.15 10.43
C PRO A 63 1.43 -0.40 8.93
N ASN A 64 2.23 0.35 8.16
CA ASN A 64 2.35 0.17 6.71
C ASN A 64 2.95 -1.21 6.37
N ARG A 65 4.00 -1.57 7.11
CA ARG A 65 4.68 -2.86 6.99
C ARG A 65 3.76 -4.03 7.29
N ILE A 66 3.09 -3.96 8.44
CA ILE A 66 2.07 -4.95 8.84
C ILE A 66 1.02 -5.08 7.73
N HIS A 67 0.46 -3.97 7.24
CA HIS A 67 -0.54 -3.98 6.18
C HIS A 67 -0.07 -4.71 4.92
N ARG A 68 1.17 -4.48 4.49
CA ARG A 68 1.76 -5.10 3.29
C ARG A 68 1.94 -6.61 3.42
N ILE A 69 2.24 -7.13 4.61
CA ILE A 69 2.50 -8.56 4.83
C ILE A 69 1.27 -9.36 5.29
N ILE A 70 0.10 -8.73 5.46
CA ILE A 70 -1.16 -9.39 5.86
C ILE A 70 -1.46 -10.66 5.03
N PRO A 71 -1.42 -10.63 3.68
CA PRO A 71 -1.71 -11.82 2.88
C PRO A 71 -0.78 -13.00 3.19
N MET A 72 0.52 -12.74 3.39
CA MET A 72 1.52 -13.76 3.71
C MET A 72 1.34 -14.30 5.13
N GLY A 73 1.06 -13.44 6.10
CA GLY A 73 0.81 -13.88 7.47
C GLY A 73 -0.49 -14.67 7.60
N LEU A 74 -1.51 -14.39 6.78
CA LEU A 74 -2.70 -15.23 6.66
C LEU A 74 -2.37 -16.62 6.08
N LEU A 75 -1.59 -16.68 4.99
CA LEU A 75 -1.14 -17.95 4.42
C LEU A 75 -0.43 -18.81 5.47
N LEU A 76 0.57 -18.24 6.14
CA LEU A 76 1.32 -18.91 7.19
C LEU A 76 0.45 -19.27 8.39
N GLY A 77 -0.40 -18.35 8.84
CA GLY A 77 -1.34 -18.57 9.94
C GLY A 77 -2.24 -19.76 9.69
N VAL A 78 -2.88 -19.82 8.52
CA VAL A 78 -3.74 -20.94 8.13
C VAL A 78 -2.94 -22.25 8.07
N LEU A 79 -1.72 -22.24 7.51
CA LEU A 79 -0.87 -23.43 7.46
C LEU A 79 -0.45 -23.91 8.86
N ILE A 80 -0.12 -23.02 9.78
CA ILE A 80 0.24 -23.35 11.16
C ILE A 80 -1.00 -23.83 11.92
N GLY A 81 -2.04 -23.01 11.99
CA GLY A 81 -3.24 -23.26 12.78
C GLY A 81 -3.98 -24.51 12.31
N LEU A 82 -4.41 -24.56 11.05
CA LEU A 82 -5.09 -25.74 10.55
C LEU A 82 -4.14 -26.92 10.34
N GLY A 83 -2.85 -26.67 10.09
CA GLY A 83 -1.85 -27.74 10.02
C GLY A 83 -1.65 -28.45 11.36
N GLN A 84 -1.72 -27.73 12.48
CA GLN A 84 -1.70 -28.31 13.83
C GLN A 84 -2.95 -29.15 14.08
N LEU A 85 -4.15 -28.67 13.72
CA LEU A 85 -5.39 -29.46 13.81
C LEU A 85 -5.32 -30.73 12.94
N SER A 86 -4.68 -30.65 11.78
CA SER A 86 -4.43 -31.80 10.90
C SER A 86 -3.47 -32.80 11.54
N ALA A 87 -2.37 -32.31 12.13
CA ALA A 87 -1.36 -33.13 12.80
C ALA A 87 -1.88 -33.83 14.07
N ALA A 88 -2.77 -33.16 14.82
CA ALA A 88 -3.46 -33.70 15.98
C ALA A 88 -4.62 -34.66 15.62
N ASN A 89 -4.81 -34.99 14.34
CA ASN A 89 -5.93 -35.79 13.80
C ASN A 89 -7.33 -35.20 14.05
N GLU A 90 -7.46 -33.96 14.51
CA GLU A 90 -8.75 -33.33 14.79
C GLU A 90 -9.56 -33.12 13.51
N ILE A 91 -8.91 -32.73 12.41
CA ILE A 91 -9.57 -32.60 11.09
C ILE A 91 -10.09 -33.97 10.61
N SER A 92 -9.32 -35.04 10.83
CA SER A 92 -9.72 -36.41 10.45
C SER A 92 -10.94 -36.86 11.24
N VAL A 93 -10.99 -36.58 12.55
CA VAL A 93 -12.14 -36.87 13.42
C VAL A 93 -13.38 -36.08 12.97
N MET A 94 -13.23 -34.78 12.68
CA MET A 94 -14.33 -33.94 12.17
C MET A 94 -14.90 -34.52 10.87
N ARG A 95 -14.04 -34.97 9.94
CA ARG A 95 -14.47 -35.60 8.69
C ARG A 95 -15.18 -36.94 8.93
N ALA A 96 -14.68 -37.77 9.84
CA ALA A 96 -15.33 -39.04 10.21
C ALA A 96 -16.73 -38.82 10.83
N ALA A 97 -16.94 -37.69 11.50
CA ALA A 97 -18.24 -37.26 12.01
C ALA A 97 -19.19 -36.69 10.92
N GLY A 98 -18.80 -36.73 9.64
CA GLY A 98 -19.62 -36.32 8.51
C GLY A 98 -19.49 -34.83 8.12
N LEU A 99 -18.49 -34.11 8.63
CA LEU A 99 -18.25 -32.72 8.21
C LEU A 99 -17.52 -32.69 6.85
N SER A 100 -18.08 -31.93 5.90
CA SER A 100 -17.42 -31.65 4.63
C SER A 100 -16.20 -30.74 4.84
N LYS A 101 -15.20 -30.84 3.95
CA LYS A 101 -13.99 -29.98 4.00
C LYS A 101 -14.37 -28.49 4.02
N LEU A 102 -15.34 -28.09 3.17
CA LEU A 102 -15.85 -26.71 3.11
C LEU A 102 -16.45 -26.24 4.44
N ARG A 103 -17.15 -27.14 5.16
CA ARG A 103 -17.73 -26.81 6.46
C ARG A 103 -16.65 -26.60 7.51
N ILE A 104 -15.61 -27.43 7.52
CA ILE A 104 -14.47 -27.28 8.43
C ILE A 104 -13.75 -25.95 8.16
N THR A 105 -13.57 -25.57 6.89
CA THR A 105 -12.90 -24.31 6.52
C THR A 105 -13.74 -23.06 6.78
N PHE A 106 -15.03 -23.17 7.06
CA PHE A 106 -15.91 -22.03 7.22
C PHE A 106 -15.43 -21.07 8.32
N GLY A 107 -14.99 -21.60 9.47
CA GLY A 107 -14.40 -20.79 10.55
C GLY A 107 -13.15 -20.02 10.11
N ALA A 108 -12.31 -20.64 9.28
CA ALA A 108 -11.09 -20.01 8.75
C ALA A 108 -11.42 -18.92 7.71
N ILE A 109 -12.44 -19.13 6.88
CA ILE A 109 -12.93 -18.11 5.94
C ILE A 109 -13.45 -16.89 6.71
N MET A 110 -14.25 -17.10 7.77
CA MET A 110 -14.74 -16.00 8.60
C MET A 110 -13.60 -15.24 9.30
N ALA A 111 -12.58 -15.95 9.79
CA ALA A 111 -11.39 -15.32 10.36
C ALA A 111 -10.64 -14.47 9.32
N THR A 112 -10.49 -14.98 8.10
CA THR A 112 -9.82 -14.28 6.99
C THR A 112 -10.60 -13.04 6.55
N ILE A 113 -11.93 -13.11 6.51
CA ILE A 113 -12.78 -11.94 6.23
C ILE A 113 -12.61 -10.89 7.32
N LEU A 114 -12.62 -11.29 8.60
CA LEU A 114 -12.40 -10.35 9.70
C LEU A 114 -11.04 -9.66 9.60
N VAL A 115 -9.97 -10.43 9.37
CA VAL A 115 -8.61 -9.88 9.17
C VAL A 115 -8.58 -8.96 7.96
N SER A 116 -9.29 -9.28 6.87
CA SER A 116 -9.37 -8.42 5.68
C SER A 116 -10.09 -7.10 5.95
N ILE A 117 -11.16 -7.12 6.74
CA ILE A 117 -11.86 -5.89 7.16
C ILE A 117 -10.92 -5.04 8.02
N VAL A 118 -10.19 -5.65 8.97
CA VAL A 118 -9.18 -4.95 9.77
C VAL A 118 -8.09 -4.37 8.87
N ALA A 119 -7.61 -5.12 7.87
CA ALA A 119 -6.61 -4.66 6.90
C ALA A 119 -7.08 -3.43 6.13
N LEU A 120 -8.33 -3.44 5.62
CA LEU A 120 -8.90 -2.31 4.91
C LEU A 120 -8.99 -1.05 5.79
N ASN A 121 -9.43 -1.21 7.05
CA ASN A 121 -9.49 -0.09 8.00
C ASN A 121 -8.09 0.42 8.36
N LEU A 122 -7.13 -0.48 8.55
CA LEU A 122 -5.74 -0.14 8.80
C LEU A 122 -5.17 0.68 7.62
N GLY A 123 -5.38 0.22 6.39
CA GLY A 123 -4.92 0.88 5.18
C GLY A 123 -5.63 2.21 4.87
N GLU A 124 -6.87 2.42 5.33
CA GLU A 124 -7.61 3.66 5.11
C GLU A 124 -7.34 4.72 6.18
N PHE A 125 -7.25 4.32 7.46
CA PHE A 125 -7.25 5.27 8.58
C PHE A 125 -5.93 5.36 9.33
N VAL A 126 -5.11 4.30 9.33
CA VAL A 126 -3.90 4.23 10.16
C VAL A 126 -2.64 4.41 9.31
N VAL A 127 -2.52 3.68 8.20
CA VAL A 127 -1.33 3.70 7.35
C VAL A 127 -1.00 5.10 6.80
N PRO A 128 -1.95 5.84 6.17
CA PRO A 128 -1.62 7.13 5.57
C PRO A 128 -1.06 8.17 6.55
N PRO A 129 -1.68 8.44 7.72
CA PRO A 129 -1.14 9.44 8.64
C PRO A 129 0.17 9.00 9.29
N THR A 130 0.32 7.71 9.65
CA THR A 130 1.57 7.25 10.30
C THR A 130 2.73 7.24 9.32
N LYS A 131 2.50 6.84 8.07
CA LYS A 131 3.53 6.85 7.03
C LYS A 131 4.02 8.26 6.72
N LYS A 132 3.11 9.24 6.65
CA LYS A 132 3.46 10.66 6.46
C LYS A 132 4.35 11.19 7.59
N ILE A 133 4.05 10.81 8.84
CA ILE A 133 4.89 11.17 10.00
C ILE A 133 6.26 10.51 9.89
N ALA A 134 6.32 9.22 9.54
CA ALA A 134 7.59 8.50 9.35
C ALA A 134 8.46 9.17 8.27
N GLU A 135 7.90 9.49 7.10
CA GLU A 135 8.59 10.18 6.01
C GLU A 135 9.13 11.56 6.45
N THR A 136 8.35 12.31 7.24
CA THR A 136 8.76 13.62 7.78
C THR A 136 9.95 13.50 8.74
N ILE A 137 9.94 12.49 9.62
CA ILE A 137 11.06 12.22 10.54
C ILE A 137 12.34 11.91 9.74
N GLN A 138 12.20 11.08 8.70
CA GLN A 138 13.33 10.66 7.87
C GLN A 138 13.89 11.83 7.01
N SER A 139 13.01 12.64 6.40
CA SER A 139 13.42 13.76 5.52
C SER A 139 14.12 14.88 6.29
N ASN A 140 13.58 15.25 7.45
CA ASN A 140 14.15 16.30 8.29
C ASN A 140 15.52 15.90 8.84
N ALA A 141 15.69 14.60 9.11
CA ALA A 141 16.92 14.11 9.66
C ALA A 141 18.02 13.95 8.61
N LYS A 142 17.74 13.42 7.40
CA LYS A 142 18.74 13.19 6.35
C LYS A 142 19.25 14.45 5.62
N GLU A 143 19.10 15.64 6.21
CA GLU A 143 19.40 16.94 5.58
C GLU A 143 18.84 17.12 4.17
N ILE A 144 17.70 16.49 3.87
CA ILE A 144 16.83 16.89 2.76
C ILE A 144 16.11 18.17 3.23
N ARG A 145 16.89 19.23 3.49
CA ARG A 145 16.45 20.50 4.11
C ARG A 145 15.51 21.29 3.20
N GLN A 146 15.47 20.96 1.92
CA GLN A 146 14.40 21.35 1.02
C GLN A 146 13.43 20.17 0.99
N GLY A 147 12.28 20.28 1.65
CA GLY A 147 11.21 19.29 1.52
C GLY A 147 11.00 18.96 0.04
N LYS A 148 10.71 17.70 -0.31
CA LYS A 148 10.63 17.26 -1.70
C LYS A 148 9.84 18.27 -2.53
N GLY A 149 10.54 19.01 -3.38
CA GLY A 149 9.91 19.85 -4.38
C GLY A 149 9.07 18.98 -5.31
N PHE A 150 8.04 19.56 -5.89
CA PHE A 150 7.15 18.82 -6.78
C PHE A 150 6.85 19.63 -8.01
N TRP A 151 6.52 18.90 -9.07
CA TRP A 151 6.01 19.44 -10.31
C TRP A 151 4.53 19.07 -10.43
N ALA A 152 3.70 20.04 -10.75
CA ALA A 152 2.27 19.85 -10.95
C ALA A 152 1.85 20.48 -12.28
N ILE A 153 0.83 19.92 -12.91
CA ILE A 153 0.21 20.50 -14.10
C ILE A 153 -1.25 20.80 -13.78
N SER A 154 -1.69 22.01 -14.12
CA SER A 154 -3.07 22.45 -13.90
C SER A 154 -3.45 23.45 -14.99
N ASN A 155 -4.54 23.19 -15.72
CA ASN A 155 -5.07 24.11 -16.74
C ASN A 155 -4.01 24.62 -17.75
N LYS A 156 -3.14 23.73 -18.26
CA LYS A 156 -2.02 24.04 -19.18
C LYS A 156 -0.90 24.92 -18.59
N GLN A 157 -0.90 25.11 -17.28
CA GLN A 157 0.21 25.70 -16.55
C GLN A 157 1.03 24.60 -15.88
N ILE A 158 2.34 24.68 -15.99
CA ILE A 158 3.27 23.83 -15.25
C ILE A 158 3.70 24.60 -14.01
N ILE A 159 3.72 23.93 -12.88
CA ILE A 159 3.99 24.56 -11.59
C ILE A 159 5.12 23.78 -10.95
N HIS A 160 6.15 24.50 -10.54
CA HIS A 160 7.26 23.97 -9.79
C HIS A 160 7.24 24.57 -8.40
N VAL A 161 7.37 23.73 -7.38
CA VAL A 161 7.61 24.16 -6.01
C VAL A 161 8.93 23.56 -5.55
N SER A 162 9.82 24.41 -5.07
CA SER A 162 11.18 24.01 -4.69
C SER A 162 11.22 23.31 -3.34
N ALA A 163 10.44 23.79 -2.37
CA ALA A 163 10.27 23.11 -1.09
C ALA A 163 8.89 23.37 -0.47
N THR A 164 8.43 22.39 0.32
CA THR A 164 7.21 22.52 1.12
C THR A 164 7.57 22.48 2.61
N GLN A 165 7.13 23.47 3.37
CA GLN A 165 7.26 23.51 4.83
C GLN A 165 5.88 23.57 5.48
N GLY A 166 5.35 22.39 5.86
CA GLY A 166 4.00 22.28 6.39
C GLY A 166 2.95 22.63 5.34
N VAL A 167 2.34 23.82 5.47
CA VAL A 167 1.32 24.35 4.53
C VAL A 167 1.90 25.43 3.61
N ASN A 168 3.06 25.99 3.94
CA ASN A 168 3.67 27.06 3.16
C ASN A 168 4.56 26.47 2.05
N LEU A 169 4.56 27.14 0.92
CA LEU A 169 5.34 26.75 -0.26
C LEU A 169 6.45 27.77 -0.47
N SER A 170 7.67 27.30 -0.68
CA SER A 170 8.82 28.15 -0.98
C SER A 170 9.42 27.82 -2.35
N GLY A 171 9.85 28.87 -3.04
CA GLY A 171 10.41 28.83 -4.39
C GLY A 171 9.43 28.29 -5.42
N ILE A 172 8.39 29.05 -5.75
CA ILE A 172 7.32 28.65 -6.65
C ILE A 172 7.52 29.29 -8.02
N SER A 173 7.41 28.49 -9.07
CA SER A 173 7.47 28.96 -10.45
C SER A 173 6.25 28.46 -11.21
N PHE A 174 5.49 29.36 -11.82
CA PHE A 174 4.41 29.02 -12.75
C PHE A 174 4.88 29.28 -14.17
N TYR A 175 4.80 28.26 -15.02
CA TYR A 175 5.11 28.32 -16.44
C TYR A 175 3.80 28.24 -17.21
N ASN A 176 3.44 29.33 -17.89
CA ASN A 176 2.28 29.36 -18.75
C ASN A 176 2.69 28.86 -20.15
N VAL A 177 2.21 27.68 -20.52
CA VAL A 177 2.53 27.03 -21.79
C VAL A 177 1.34 27.16 -22.74
N GLN A 178 1.56 27.78 -23.90
CA GLN A 178 0.59 27.86 -24.97
C GLN A 178 1.27 27.50 -26.29
N ASP A 179 0.64 26.63 -27.08
CA ASP A 179 1.17 26.14 -28.36
C ASP A 179 2.57 25.50 -28.24
N ASN A 180 2.79 24.72 -27.17
CA ASN A 180 4.09 24.11 -26.81
C ASN A 180 5.24 25.11 -26.59
N LYS A 181 4.94 26.41 -26.39
CA LYS A 181 5.92 27.45 -26.06
C LYS A 181 5.59 28.09 -24.72
N ILE A 182 6.62 28.42 -23.96
CA ILE A 182 6.46 29.16 -22.69
C ILE A 182 6.23 30.63 -23.03
N LYS A 183 5.05 31.16 -22.68
CA LYS A 183 4.69 32.57 -22.90
C LYS A 183 5.03 33.45 -21.70
N SER A 184 4.86 32.91 -20.50
CA SER A 184 5.20 33.64 -19.27
C SER A 184 5.68 32.71 -18.17
N ILE A 185 6.54 33.26 -17.31
CA ILE A 185 7.07 32.59 -16.11
C ILE A 185 6.81 33.52 -14.93
N LEU A 186 6.03 33.08 -13.95
CA LEU A 186 5.81 33.80 -12.68
C LEU A 186 6.66 33.13 -11.60
N ASN A 187 7.63 33.84 -11.03
CA ASN A 187 8.41 33.34 -9.90
C ASN A 187 7.98 34.04 -8.61
N ALA A 188 7.77 33.26 -7.56
CA ALA A 188 7.43 33.73 -6.23
C ALA A 188 8.33 33.06 -5.18
N PRO A 189 8.92 33.81 -4.23
CA PRO A 189 9.76 33.25 -3.18
C PRO A 189 8.92 32.43 -2.19
N ASP A 190 7.74 32.92 -1.82
CA ASP A 190 6.84 32.27 -0.87
C ASP A 190 5.38 32.41 -1.30
N ALA A 191 4.58 31.37 -1.07
CA ALA A 191 3.13 31.48 -1.08
C ALA A 191 2.52 30.94 0.22
N TYR A 192 1.51 31.66 0.69
CA TYR A 192 0.76 31.35 1.89
C TYR A 192 -0.66 30.96 1.51
N LEU A 193 -1.16 29.88 2.09
CA LEU A 193 -2.55 29.48 1.88
C LEU A 193 -3.46 30.33 2.75
N ASN A 194 -4.31 31.16 2.14
CA ASN A 194 -5.37 31.88 2.84
C ASN A 194 -6.74 31.32 2.44
N HIS A 195 -7.36 30.58 3.35
CA HIS A 195 -8.58 29.80 3.13
C HIS A 195 -8.48 28.80 1.96
N LYS A 196 -8.71 29.26 0.73
CA LYS A 196 -8.72 28.45 -0.51
C LYS A 196 -7.79 28.98 -1.59
N ASP A 197 -7.26 30.20 -1.44
CA ASP A 197 -6.41 30.82 -2.44
C ASP A 197 -4.99 30.97 -1.93
N TRP A 198 -4.05 30.85 -2.86
CA TRP A 198 -2.64 31.04 -2.56
C TRP A 198 -2.32 32.52 -2.70
N LEU A 199 -1.93 33.16 -1.59
CA LEU A 199 -1.46 34.52 -1.55
C LEU A 199 0.05 34.56 -1.78
N ILE A 200 0.46 35.34 -2.77
CA ILE A 200 1.86 35.62 -3.08
C ILE A 200 2.13 37.10 -2.80
N LYS A 201 3.08 37.36 -1.90
CA LYS A 201 3.44 38.72 -1.42
C LYS A 201 4.55 39.40 -2.22
N SER A 202 5.12 38.73 -3.21
CA SER A 202 6.14 39.30 -4.11
C SER A 202 6.36 38.32 -5.25
N SER A 203 6.02 38.70 -6.48
CA SER A 203 6.30 37.86 -7.64
C SER A 203 6.95 38.63 -8.77
N THR A 204 7.83 37.95 -9.49
CA THR A 204 8.44 38.45 -10.72
C THR A 204 7.81 37.72 -11.89
N LEU A 205 7.01 38.44 -12.68
CA LEU A 205 6.45 37.94 -13.93
C LEU A 205 7.43 38.25 -15.07
N LYS A 206 7.87 37.19 -15.76
CA LYS A 206 8.64 37.28 -17.00
C LYS A 206 7.69 36.97 -18.16
N THR A 207 7.43 37.94 -19.02
CA THR A 207 6.65 37.73 -20.24
C THR A 207 7.61 37.64 -21.43
N ILE A 208 7.54 36.53 -22.15
CA ILE A 208 8.38 36.26 -23.32
C ILE A 208 7.58 36.66 -24.56
N THR A 209 7.99 37.78 -25.18
CA THR A 209 7.47 38.21 -26.47
C THR A 209 8.48 37.85 -27.57
N PRO A 210 8.08 37.84 -28.87
CA PRO A 210 9.02 37.57 -29.96
C PRO A 210 10.21 38.53 -30.03
N GLU A 211 10.08 39.73 -29.45
CA GLU A 211 11.03 40.84 -29.59
C GLU A 211 11.83 41.10 -28.28
N ALA A 212 11.24 40.84 -27.11
CA ALA A 212 11.87 41.11 -25.83
C ALA A 212 11.33 40.23 -24.67
N ILE A 213 12.11 40.13 -23.60
CA ILE A 213 11.68 39.60 -22.31
C ILE A 213 11.33 40.78 -21.41
N ILE A 214 10.06 40.88 -21.02
CA ILE A 214 9.57 41.95 -20.13
C ILE A 214 9.51 41.38 -18.71
N LEU A 215 10.16 42.08 -17.77
CA LEU A 215 10.12 41.77 -16.35
C LEU A 215 9.16 42.73 -15.65
N THR A 216 8.16 42.19 -14.95
CA THR A 216 7.21 42.97 -14.16
C THR A 216 7.23 42.46 -12.72
N GLN A 217 7.51 43.35 -11.78
CA GLN A 217 7.44 43.04 -10.35
C GLN A 217 6.02 43.34 -9.86
N GLN A 218 5.44 42.40 -9.12
CA GLN A 218 4.08 42.49 -8.58
C GLN A 218 4.13 42.27 -7.06
N GLU A 219 3.51 43.17 -6.31
CA GLU A 219 3.58 43.18 -4.85
C GLU A 219 2.60 42.21 -4.19
N GLU A 220 1.38 42.05 -4.70
CA GLU A 220 0.45 41.08 -4.11
C GLU A 220 -0.51 40.53 -5.15
N GLN A 221 -0.54 39.21 -5.28
CA GLN A 221 -1.48 38.52 -6.16
C GLN A 221 -2.09 37.32 -5.44
N SER A 222 -3.42 37.23 -5.50
CA SER A 222 -4.15 36.00 -5.18
C SER A 222 -4.18 35.11 -6.42
N LEU A 223 -3.69 33.88 -6.28
CA LEU A 223 -3.83 32.86 -7.32
C LEU A 223 -5.08 32.03 -7.02
N PRO A 224 -6.13 32.10 -7.86
CA PRO A 224 -7.29 31.26 -7.71
C PRO A 224 -6.87 29.79 -7.91
N THR A 225 -6.80 29.08 -6.79
CA THR A 225 -6.89 27.63 -6.63
C THR A 225 -6.25 26.77 -7.75
N VAL A 226 -4.98 26.99 -8.08
CA VAL A 226 -4.30 26.20 -9.13
C VAL A 226 -3.84 24.82 -8.61
N ILE A 227 -3.60 24.69 -7.30
CA ILE A 227 -3.11 23.46 -6.68
C ILE A 227 -3.99 23.09 -5.47
N ASP A 228 -4.73 21.98 -5.57
CA ASP A 228 -5.39 21.39 -4.41
C ASP A 228 -4.31 20.98 -3.39
N GLN A 229 -4.34 21.57 -2.19
CA GLN A 229 -3.41 21.29 -1.10
C GLN A 229 -3.26 19.79 -0.80
N ARG A 230 -4.28 18.99 -1.14
CA ARG A 230 -4.27 17.53 -0.95
C ARG A 230 -3.65 16.79 -2.13
N ALA A 231 -3.73 17.34 -3.35
CA ALA A 231 -2.97 16.84 -4.51
C ALA A 231 -1.46 17.08 -4.32
N LEU A 232 -1.12 18.21 -3.68
CA LEU A 232 0.21 18.57 -3.18
C LEU A 232 0.82 17.50 -2.25
N SER A 233 0.06 17.06 -1.24
CA SER A 233 0.52 15.99 -0.35
C SER A 233 0.58 14.62 -1.02
N ALA A 234 -0.20 14.43 -2.10
CA ALA A 234 -0.23 13.18 -2.83
C ALA A 234 0.99 13.00 -3.76
N LEU A 235 1.54 14.09 -4.29
CA LEU A 235 2.74 14.07 -5.15
C LEU A 235 4.01 13.59 -4.43
N SER A 236 4.04 13.61 -3.10
CA SER A 236 5.23 13.30 -2.29
C SER A 236 5.25 11.89 -1.68
N SER A 237 4.15 11.14 -1.79
CA SER A 237 3.98 9.84 -1.12
C SER A 237 3.70 8.73 -2.13
N ASP A 238 4.20 7.52 -1.84
CA ASP A 238 3.97 6.37 -2.73
C ASP A 238 2.48 6.02 -2.82
N PRO A 239 1.94 5.67 -4.02
CA PRO A 239 0.52 5.39 -4.21
C PRO A 239 -0.03 4.28 -3.30
N GLU A 240 0.80 3.30 -2.96
CA GLU A 240 0.43 2.17 -2.09
C GLU A 240 0.09 2.59 -0.66
N ASN A 241 0.62 3.73 -0.19
CA ASN A 241 0.46 4.21 1.18
C ASN A 241 -0.74 5.17 1.34
N MET A 242 -1.37 5.59 0.24
CA MET A 242 -2.45 6.57 0.23
C MET A 242 -3.78 5.99 0.69
N ALA A 243 -4.64 6.85 1.27
CA ALA A 243 -6.03 6.50 1.50
C ALA A 243 -6.76 6.27 0.17
N MET A 244 -7.76 5.39 0.17
CA MET A 244 -8.52 5.05 -1.04
C MET A 244 -9.24 6.26 -1.63
N LYS A 245 -9.79 7.11 -0.75
CA LYS A 245 -10.44 8.36 -1.15
C LYS A 245 -9.45 9.34 -1.77
N GLU A 246 -8.23 9.38 -1.28
CA GLU A 246 -7.15 10.23 -1.80
C GLU A 246 -6.68 9.72 -3.16
N LEU A 247 -6.46 8.41 -3.31
CA LEU A 247 -6.16 7.76 -4.58
C LEU A 247 -7.18 8.13 -5.65
N TRP A 248 -8.48 7.96 -5.36
CA TRP A 248 -9.52 8.23 -6.35
C TRP A 248 -9.57 9.71 -6.79
N ARG A 249 -9.37 10.63 -5.85
CA ARG A 249 -9.29 12.07 -6.16
C ARG A 249 -8.06 12.38 -7.00
N PHE A 250 -6.91 11.80 -6.67
CA PHE A 250 -5.66 12.04 -7.38
C PHE A 250 -5.68 11.45 -8.78
N ILE A 251 -6.27 10.26 -8.96
CA ILE A 251 -6.53 9.66 -10.28
C ILE A 251 -7.34 10.62 -11.16
N LYS A 252 -8.45 11.18 -10.65
CA LYS A 252 -9.25 12.18 -11.39
C LYS A 252 -8.47 13.44 -11.70
N TYR A 253 -7.63 13.91 -10.78
CA TYR A 253 -6.77 15.07 -11.01
C TYR A 253 -5.79 14.82 -12.17
N LEU A 254 -5.12 13.67 -12.20
CA LEU A 254 -4.19 13.31 -13.28
C LEU A 254 -4.93 13.21 -14.61
N GLU A 255 -6.06 12.50 -14.66
CA GLU A 255 -6.86 12.32 -15.87
C GLU A 255 -7.40 13.63 -16.45
N ASN A 256 -7.92 14.52 -15.58
CA ASN A 256 -8.40 15.83 -16.01
C ASN A 256 -7.28 16.72 -16.57
N ASN A 257 -6.02 16.45 -16.19
CA ASN A 257 -4.85 17.15 -16.70
C ASN A 257 -4.14 16.40 -17.84
N GLY A 258 -4.72 15.30 -18.34
CA GLY A 258 -4.12 14.50 -19.42
C GLY A 258 -2.82 13.79 -19.02
N LEU A 259 -2.63 13.55 -17.72
CA LEU A 259 -1.45 12.87 -17.16
C LEU A 259 -1.71 11.36 -16.99
N ASP A 260 -0.63 10.57 -16.99
CA ASP A 260 -0.71 9.14 -16.74
C ASP A 260 -1.09 8.84 -15.28
N ALA A 261 -2.22 8.17 -15.09
CA ALA A 261 -2.74 7.75 -13.79
C ALA A 261 -2.60 6.24 -13.55
N SER A 262 -1.88 5.51 -14.41
CA SER A 262 -1.86 4.04 -14.42
C SER A 262 -1.35 3.43 -13.12
N GLN A 263 -0.27 3.97 -12.54
CA GLN A 263 0.28 3.50 -11.26
C GLN A 263 -0.71 3.69 -10.10
N TYR A 264 -1.42 4.82 -10.06
CA TYR A 264 -2.41 5.13 -9.03
C TYR A 264 -3.68 4.30 -9.19
N ARG A 265 -4.14 4.07 -10.43
CA ARG A 265 -5.23 3.16 -10.75
C ARG A 265 -4.89 1.73 -10.32
N LEU A 266 -3.66 1.27 -10.56
CA LEU A 266 -3.21 -0.05 -10.12
C LEU A 266 -3.28 -0.18 -8.58
N ALA A 267 -2.72 0.79 -7.86
CA ALA A 267 -2.76 0.81 -6.39
C ALA A 267 -4.20 0.80 -5.86
N PHE A 268 -5.09 1.59 -6.47
CA PHE A 268 -6.52 1.59 -6.14
C PHE A 268 -7.15 0.21 -6.31
N TRP A 269 -6.89 -0.49 -7.43
CA TRP A 269 -7.43 -1.83 -7.66
C TRP A 269 -6.83 -2.88 -6.73
N VAL A 270 -5.52 -2.86 -6.47
CA VAL A 270 -4.87 -3.75 -5.51
C VAL A 270 -5.50 -3.59 -4.12
N LYS A 271 -5.74 -2.36 -3.68
CA LYS A 271 -6.38 -2.07 -2.39
C LYS A 271 -7.85 -2.49 -2.37
N THR A 272 -8.58 -2.32 -3.48
CA THR A 272 -9.99 -2.73 -3.62
C THR A 272 -10.12 -4.24 -3.49
N PHE A 273 -9.23 -4.99 -4.14
CA PHE A 273 -9.27 -6.44 -4.18
C PHE A 273 -8.50 -7.12 -3.04
N ALA A 274 -7.95 -6.36 -2.08
CA ALA A 274 -7.20 -6.90 -0.95
C ALA A 274 -7.94 -8.02 -0.16
N PRO A 275 -9.26 -7.95 0.09
CA PRO A 275 -9.97 -9.06 0.74
C PRO A 275 -9.96 -10.36 -0.08
N PHE A 276 -10.00 -10.25 -1.41
CA PHE A 276 -9.95 -11.40 -2.30
C PHE A 276 -8.53 -11.98 -2.37
N THR A 277 -7.50 -11.13 -2.33
CA THR A 277 -6.10 -11.55 -2.17
C THR A 277 -5.89 -12.31 -0.86
N ASN A 278 -6.46 -11.82 0.24
CA ASN A 278 -6.38 -12.51 1.54
C ASN A 278 -7.09 -13.87 1.51
N LEU A 279 -8.28 -13.93 0.88
CA LEU A 279 -8.99 -15.20 0.70
C LEU A 279 -8.25 -16.16 -0.22
N SER A 280 -7.59 -15.67 -1.27
CA SER A 280 -6.82 -16.53 -2.16
C SER A 280 -5.63 -17.18 -1.45
N MET A 281 -4.99 -16.46 -0.52
CA MET A 281 -3.95 -17.02 0.35
C MET A 281 -4.48 -18.13 1.26
N LEU A 282 -5.69 -17.99 1.83
CA LEU A 282 -6.32 -19.09 2.55
C LEU A 282 -6.55 -20.30 1.63
N VAL A 283 -7.07 -20.09 0.41
CA VAL A 283 -7.38 -21.18 -0.54
C VAL A 283 -6.11 -21.92 -0.96
N ILE A 284 -4.99 -21.23 -1.14
CA ILE A 284 -3.68 -21.84 -1.41
C ILE A 284 -3.20 -22.73 -0.25
N ALA A 285 -3.51 -22.37 1.00
CA ALA A 285 -3.11 -23.17 2.16
C ALA A 285 -3.92 -24.48 2.29
N LEU A 286 -5.19 -24.51 1.88
CA LEU A 286 -6.10 -25.64 2.11
C LEU A 286 -5.59 -27.00 1.60
N PRO A 287 -5.03 -27.13 0.38
CA PRO A 287 -4.48 -28.39 -0.12
C PRO A 287 -3.41 -28.99 0.79
N PHE A 288 -2.58 -28.15 1.42
CA PHE A 288 -1.52 -28.60 2.32
C PHE A 288 -2.06 -29.05 3.67
N VAL A 289 -3.16 -28.43 4.12
CA VAL A 289 -3.86 -28.77 5.36
C VAL A 289 -4.61 -30.10 5.22
N PHE A 290 -5.37 -30.27 4.13
CA PHE A 290 -6.26 -31.41 3.91
C PHE A 290 -5.65 -32.57 3.11
N GLY A 291 -4.55 -32.34 2.39
CA GLY A 291 -3.82 -33.39 1.69
C GLY A 291 -3.13 -34.38 2.63
N ASN A 292 -2.66 -35.50 2.09
CA ASN A 292 -2.15 -36.64 2.88
C ASN A 292 -1.10 -36.24 3.93
N SER A 293 -1.55 -36.05 5.18
CA SER A 293 -0.72 -35.75 6.35
C SER A 293 0.19 -36.90 6.79
N ARG A 294 0.14 -38.07 6.15
CA ARG A 294 0.91 -39.27 6.54
C ARG A 294 2.38 -39.29 6.10
N GLN A 295 2.83 -38.41 5.20
CA GLN A 295 4.22 -38.48 4.68
C GLN A 295 5.01 -37.17 4.74
N LYS A 296 4.38 -36.01 4.89
CA LYS A 296 5.07 -34.71 4.89
C LYS A 296 4.91 -34.02 6.24
N GLY A 297 6.03 -33.84 6.95
CA GLY A 297 6.07 -33.13 8.23
C GLY A 297 5.58 -31.69 8.10
N LEU A 298 5.15 -31.10 9.23
CA LEU A 298 4.65 -29.72 9.30
C LEU A 298 5.64 -28.72 8.65
N GLY A 299 6.95 -28.90 8.87
CA GLY A 299 7.99 -28.06 8.29
C GLY A 299 8.01 -28.07 6.75
N THR A 300 7.79 -29.22 6.10
CA THR A 300 7.73 -29.30 4.64
C THR A 300 6.50 -28.57 4.09
N LYS A 301 5.37 -28.64 4.78
CA LYS A 301 4.15 -27.90 4.41
C LYS A 301 4.36 -26.39 4.52
N LEU A 302 5.06 -25.95 5.58
CA LEU A 302 5.44 -24.55 5.75
C LEU A 302 6.38 -24.07 4.65
N LEU A 303 7.45 -24.82 4.36
CA LEU A 303 8.40 -24.49 3.29
C LEU A 303 7.71 -24.35 1.93
N LEU A 304 6.86 -25.32 1.55
CA LEU A 304 6.13 -25.27 0.29
C LEU A 304 5.15 -24.08 0.25
N GLY A 305 4.45 -23.82 1.37
CA GLY A 305 3.57 -22.67 1.49
C GLY A 305 4.31 -21.35 1.31
N ILE A 306 5.45 -21.19 1.98
CA ILE A 306 6.32 -20.00 1.84
C ILE A 306 6.78 -19.85 0.40
N LEU A 307 7.28 -20.91 -0.25
CA LEU A 307 7.76 -20.85 -1.63
C LEU A 307 6.65 -20.46 -2.61
N ILE A 308 5.45 -21.02 -2.46
CA ILE A 308 4.30 -20.69 -3.32
C ILE A 308 3.84 -19.26 -3.06
N GLY A 309 3.70 -18.87 -1.79
CA GLY A 309 3.31 -17.51 -1.42
C GLY A 309 4.31 -16.48 -1.94
N LEU A 310 5.61 -16.75 -1.80
CA LEU A 310 6.69 -15.92 -2.33
C LEU A 310 6.66 -15.86 -3.87
N GLY A 311 6.49 -17.00 -4.53
CA GLY A 311 6.41 -17.07 -5.99
C GLY A 311 5.23 -16.25 -6.54
N ILE A 312 4.07 -16.33 -5.89
CA ILE A 312 2.89 -15.54 -6.25
C ILE A 312 3.11 -14.06 -5.96
N TYR A 313 3.72 -13.71 -4.83
CA TYR A 313 4.04 -12.33 -4.49
C TYR A 313 5.01 -11.70 -5.51
N LEU A 314 6.14 -12.36 -5.79
CA LEU A 314 7.10 -11.91 -6.79
C LEU A 314 6.46 -11.86 -8.18
N GLY A 315 5.67 -12.86 -8.55
CA GLY A 315 4.91 -12.87 -9.80
C GLY A 315 3.94 -11.69 -9.90
N SER A 316 3.26 -11.33 -8.80
CA SER A 316 2.36 -10.18 -8.76
C SER A 316 3.11 -8.85 -8.95
N GLN A 317 4.30 -8.72 -8.34
CA GLN A 317 5.16 -7.56 -8.53
C GLN A 317 5.67 -7.47 -9.97
N MET A 318 6.15 -8.56 -10.56
CA MET A 318 6.59 -8.54 -11.95
C MET A 318 5.43 -8.16 -12.88
N LEU A 319 4.24 -8.74 -12.66
CA LEU A 319 3.06 -8.44 -13.46
C LEU A 319 2.64 -6.96 -13.34
N ALA A 320 2.69 -6.38 -12.14
CA ALA A 320 2.44 -4.96 -11.93
C ALA A 320 3.35 -4.08 -12.79
N HIS A 321 4.67 -4.34 -12.79
CA HIS A 321 5.63 -3.61 -13.62
C HIS A 321 5.36 -3.81 -15.12
N PHE A 322 5.03 -5.04 -15.56
CA PHE A 322 4.70 -5.31 -16.96
C PHE A 322 3.45 -4.55 -17.42
N ILE A 323 2.41 -4.48 -16.60
CA ILE A 323 1.17 -3.80 -16.96
C ILE A 323 1.40 -2.29 -17.11
N LEU A 324 2.20 -1.70 -16.23
CA LEU A 324 2.56 -0.29 -16.31
C LEU A 324 3.47 -0.02 -17.53
N LEU A 325 4.44 -0.89 -17.81
CA LEU A 325 5.36 -0.72 -18.94
C LEU A 325 4.66 -0.82 -20.30
N TYR A 326 3.75 -1.78 -20.47
CA TYR A 326 3.01 -2.00 -21.72
C TYR A 326 1.69 -1.23 -21.80
N ASN A 327 1.38 -0.40 -20.80
CA ASN A 327 0.16 0.40 -20.73
C ASN A 327 -1.14 -0.43 -20.86
N TYR A 328 -1.15 -1.64 -20.30
CA TYR A 328 -2.36 -2.46 -20.19
C TYR A 328 -3.29 -1.93 -19.09
N LEU A 329 -4.56 -2.38 -19.08
CA LEU A 329 -5.50 -1.93 -18.04
C LEU A 329 -5.00 -2.30 -16.64
N PRO A 330 -4.81 -1.32 -15.73
CA PRO A 330 -4.27 -1.54 -14.38
C PRO A 330 -5.04 -2.56 -13.53
N ILE A 331 -6.34 -2.74 -13.81
CA ILE A 331 -7.19 -3.71 -13.11
C ILE A 331 -6.66 -5.14 -13.24
N PHE A 332 -6.05 -5.49 -14.37
CA PHE A 332 -5.50 -6.83 -14.59
C PHE A 332 -4.33 -7.13 -13.66
N GLY A 333 -3.58 -6.12 -13.24
CA GLY A 333 -2.45 -6.29 -12.31
C GLY A 333 -2.91 -6.67 -10.92
N ALA A 334 -4.10 -6.24 -10.53
CA ALA A 334 -4.73 -6.65 -9.28
C ALA A 334 -5.42 -8.01 -9.39
N ILE A 335 -6.14 -8.28 -10.48
CA ILE A 335 -7.02 -9.45 -10.59
C ILE A 335 -6.27 -10.73 -10.98
N ILE A 336 -5.32 -10.67 -11.93
CA ILE A 336 -4.66 -11.88 -12.45
C ILE A 336 -3.97 -12.69 -11.34
N PRO A 337 -3.18 -12.11 -10.41
CA PRO A 337 -2.56 -12.88 -9.34
C PRO A 337 -3.59 -13.59 -8.45
N ILE A 338 -4.74 -12.95 -8.21
CA ILE A 338 -5.85 -13.52 -7.43
C ILE A 338 -6.46 -14.72 -8.16
N ILE A 339 -6.73 -14.59 -9.46
CA ILE A 339 -7.27 -15.69 -10.26
C ILE A 339 -6.30 -16.87 -10.30
N ILE A 340 -5.01 -16.61 -10.54
CA ILE A 340 -3.97 -17.65 -10.54
C ILE A 340 -3.91 -18.35 -9.17
N SER A 341 -3.90 -17.57 -8.10
CA SER A 341 -3.88 -18.06 -6.72
C SER A 341 -5.07 -18.96 -6.39
N LEU A 342 -6.28 -18.50 -6.72
CA LEU A 342 -7.51 -19.27 -6.51
C LEU A 342 -7.55 -20.52 -7.39
N GLY A 343 -7.15 -20.40 -8.66
CA GLY A 343 -7.10 -21.50 -9.62
C GLY A 343 -6.15 -22.62 -9.16
N LEU A 344 -4.92 -22.26 -8.80
CA LEU A 344 -3.93 -23.20 -8.27
C LEU A 344 -4.41 -23.84 -6.96
N GLY A 345 -4.92 -23.03 -6.03
CA GLY A 345 -5.41 -23.54 -4.74
C GLY A 345 -6.58 -24.50 -4.90
N LEU A 346 -7.55 -24.21 -5.78
CA LEU A 346 -8.68 -25.10 -6.06
C LEU A 346 -8.26 -26.37 -6.80
N LEU A 347 -7.32 -26.27 -7.74
CA LEU A 347 -6.77 -27.42 -8.47
C LEU A 347 -6.08 -28.38 -7.49
N PHE A 348 -5.18 -27.87 -6.65
CA PHE A 348 -4.52 -28.68 -5.63
C PHE A 348 -5.50 -29.21 -4.59
N PHE A 349 -6.58 -28.48 -4.28
CA PHE A 349 -7.58 -28.93 -3.33
C PHE A 349 -8.39 -30.13 -3.86
N LYS A 350 -8.66 -30.16 -5.16
CA LYS A 350 -9.26 -31.32 -5.85
C LYS A 350 -8.28 -32.49 -5.96
N LEU A 351 -6.99 -32.25 -6.22
CA LEU A 351 -5.99 -33.33 -6.25
C LEU A 351 -5.72 -33.95 -4.86
N ALA A 352 -5.99 -33.18 -3.79
CA ALA A 352 -5.86 -33.61 -2.41
C ALA A 352 -7.14 -34.25 -1.82
N SER A 353 -8.24 -34.36 -2.58
CA SER A 353 -9.40 -35.20 -2.25
C SER A 353 -9.26 -36.56 -2.87
#